data_AF-A0A4P6LXL8-F1
#
_entry.id   AF-A0A4P6LXL8-F1
#
_cell.length_a   1.000
_cell.length_b   1.000
_cell.length_c   1.000
_cell.angle_alpha   90.00
_cell.angle_beta   90.00
_cell.angle_gamma   90.00
#
_symmetry.space_group_name_H-M   'P 1'
#
loop_
_entity.id
_entity.type
_entity.pdbx_description
1 polymer ?
#
loop_
_entity_poly.entity_id
_entity_poly.type
_entity_poly.pdbx_seq_one_letter_code
_entity_poly.pdbx_strand_id
1 'polypeptide(L)'
;MRNVSNAEKAVLMKMYPEGCRVELEYMGPDPCDKLECGDLGTVISIDDAEQVHISWDKGGSLALAYKVDRCKCLMAKEQMQESLMEIKGMSFTGIVQMMEWIEDKFLSVFPNILMRPPVNNELIVELGNGAFKFNMPRISVGFTQNAKGKVYVKECSMREGKVIGRTSRNRGESL
;
A
#
# COMPACT_ATOMS: atom_id res chain seq x y z
N MET A 1 14.31 -23.06 -23.80
CA MET A 1 14.34 -22.47 -22.44
C MET A 1 15.60 -21.61 -22.34
N ARG A 2 15.47 -20.29 -22.14
CA ARG A 2 16.63 -19.46 -21.78
C ARG A 2 16.99 -19.81 -20.32
N ASN A 3 18.24 -20.16 -20.07
CA ASN A 3 18.76 -20.23 -18.71
C ASN A 3 18.86 -18.79 -18.20
N VAL A 4 18.01 -18.46 -17.25
CA VAL A 4 17.94 -17.16 -16.60
C VAL A 4 19.21 -16.94 -15.79
N SER A 5 19.80 -15.74 -15.88
CA SER A 5 20.91 -15.37 -15.01
C SER A 5 20.33 -14.85 -13.69
N ASN A 6 20.87 -15.31 -12.55
CA ASN A 6 20.49 -14.82 -11.21
C ASN A 6 20.50 -13.28 -11.08
N ALA A 7 21.18 -12.57 -11.98
CA ALA A 7 21.24 -11.12 -12.04
C ALA A 7 19.91 -10.47 -12.47
N GLU A 8 19.17 -11.03 -13.44
CA GLU A 8 17.90 -10.44 -13.91
C GLU A 8 16.82 -10.50 -12.82
N LYS A 9 16.69 -11.66 -12.16
CA LYS A 9 15.82 -11.81 -10.98
C LYS A 9 16.21 -10.85 -9.86
N ALA A 10 17.49 -10.63 -9.62
CA ALA A 10 17.96 -9.67 -8.61
C ALA A 10 17.61 -8.21 -8.98
N VAL A 11 17.62 -7.85 -10.27
CA VAL A 11 17.15 -6.53 -10.74
C VAL A 11 15.63 -6.39 -10.51
N LEU A 12 14.85 -7.41 -10.87
CA LEU A 12 13.41 -7.43 -10.61
C LEU A 12 13.09 -7.26 -9.12
N MET A 13 13.78 -7.97 -8.23
CA MET A 13 13.61 -7.85 -6.77
C MET A 13 13.93 -6.44 -6.24
N LYS A 14 14.81 -5.70 -6.91
CA LYS A 14 15.10 -4.30 -6.56
C LYS A 14 14.04 -3.34 -7.10
N MET A 15 13.54 -3.56 -8.31
CA MET A 15 12.50 -2.71 -8.92
C MET A 15 11.13 -2.93 -8.28
N TYR A 16 10.81 -4.18 -7.93
CA TYR A 16 9.54 -4.63 -7.38
C TYR A 16 9.76 -5.46 -6.11
N PRO A 17 10.21 -4.86 -5.00
CA PRO A 17 10.38 -5.59 -3.75
C PRO A 17 9.08 -6.24 -3.29
N GLU A 18 9.18 -7.39 -2.65
CA GLU A 18 8.02 -8.10 -2.12
C GLU A 18 7.21 -7.20 -1.16
N GLY A 19 5.90 -7.10 -1.41
CA GLY A 19 4.98 -6.26 -0.65
C GLY A 19 4.98 -4.78 -1.04
N CYS A 20 5.78 -4.33 -2.01
CA CYS A 20 5.71 -2.94 -2.47
C CYS A 20 4.37 -2.66 -3.17
N ARG A 21 3.98 -1.39 -3.15
CA ARG A 21 2.81 -0.86 -3.86
C ARG A 21 3.21 -0.46 -5.27
N VAL A 22 2.39 -0.83 -6.23
CA VAL A 22 2.65 -0.61 -7.66
C VAL A 22 1.44 -0.06 -8.38
N GLU A 23 1.70 0.64 -9.48
CA GLU A 23 0.72 1.14 -10.44
C GLU A 23 1.00 0.52 -11.81
N LEU A 24 -0.03 0.01 -12.49
CA LEU A 24 0.06 -0.48 -13.85
C LEU A 24 0.25 0.68 -14.83
N GLU A 25 1.37 0.72 -15.53
CA GLU A 25 1.63 1.74 -16.56
C GLU A 25 1.27 1.24 -17.96
N TYR A 26 1.41 -0.05 -18.21
CA TYR A 26 1.12 -0.66 -19.49
C TYR A 26 0.92 -2.18 -19.35
N MET A 27 -0.15 -2.68 -19.95
CA MET A 27 -0.37 -4.10 -20.19
C MET A 27 -0.04 -4.41 -21.65
N GLY A 28 0.61 -5.54 -21.88
CA GLY A 28 0.94 -6.05 -23.21
C GLY A 28 -0.28 -6.17 -24.15
N PRO A 29 -0.02 -6.50 -25.43
CA PRO A 29 -1.05 -6.54 -26.47
C PRO A 29 -2.11 -7.63 -26.25
N ASP A 30 -1.82 -8.63 -25.41
CA ASP A 30 -2.80 -9.64 -24.99
C ASP A 30 -3.73 -8.98 -23.95
N PRO A 31 -4.99 -8.68 -24.31
CA PRO A 31 -5.87 -7.94 -23.44
C PRO A 31 -6.18 -8.78 -22.20
N CYS A 32 -5.91 -8.23 -21.02
CA CYS A 32 -6.58 -8.66 -19.81
C CYS A 32 -7.78 -7.75 -19.62
N ASP A 33 -9.00 -8.22 -19.88
CA ASP A 33 -10.25 -7.44 -19.75
C ASP A 33 -10.48 -6.87 -18.33
N LYS A 34 -9.65 -7.27 -17.37
CA LYS A 34 -9.76 -6.90 -15.97
C LYS A 34 -8.80 -5.81 -15.55
N LEU A 35 -7.75 -5.46 -16.31
CA LEU A 35 -6.72 -4.50 -15.89
C LEU A 35 -6.53 -3.37 -16.90
N GLU A 36 -6.33 -2.16 -16.39
CA GLU A 36 -6.20 -0.90 -17.11
C GLU A 36 -5.06 -0.08 -16.48
N CYS A 37 -4.43 0.78 -17.27
CA CYS A 37 -3.40 1.68 -16.76
C CYS A 37 -3.94 2.55 -15.60
N GLY A 38 -3.13 2.72 -14.55
CA GLY A 38 -3.52 3.38 -13.30
C GLY A 38 -4.04 2.43 -12.23
N ASP A 39 -4.30 1.15 -12.55
CA ASP A 39 -4.66 0.18 -11.53
C ASP A 39 -3.54 -0.04 -10.53
N LEU A 40 -3.94 -0.14 -9.26
CA LEU A 40 -3.01 -0.35 -8.16
C LEU A 40 -2.99 -1.80 -7.70
N GLY A 41 -1.83 -2.22 -7.20
CA GLY A 41 -1.66 -3.53 -6.63
C GLY A 41 -0.47 -3.61 -5.67
N THR A 42 -0.28 -4.82 -5.15
CA THR A 42 0.79 -5.15 -4.22
C THR A 42 1.54 -6.37 -4.71
N VAL A 43 2.87 -6.27 -4.81
CA VAL A 43 3.72 -7.38 -5.21
C VAL A 43 3.68 -8.49 -4.16
N ILE A 44 3.37 -9.72 -4.60
CA ILE A 44 3.32 -10.93 -3.77
C ILE A 44 4.66 -11.64 -3.81
N SER A 45 5.22 -11.83 -5.01
CA SER A 45 6.46 -12.59 -5.23
C SER A 45 6.99 -12.41 -6.64
N ILE A 46 8.23 -12.83 -6.86
CA ILE A 46 8.82 -13.00 -8.19
C ILE A 46 9.18 -14.47 -8.35
N ASP A 47 8.65 -15.12 -9.38
CA ASP A 47 8.92 -16.54 -9.62
C ASP A 47 10.21 -16.78 -10.42
N ASP A 48 10.52 -18.05 -10.68
CA ASP A 48 11.71 -18.45 -11.43
C ASP A 48 11.57 -18.23 -12.95
N ALA A 49 10.35 -17.94 -13.42
CA ALA A 49 10.06 -17.55 -14.79
C ALA A 49 10.09 -16.02 -14.99
N GLU A 50 10.63 -15.28 -14.00
CA GLU A 50 10.76 -13.82 -14.01
C GLU A 50 9.42 -13.08 -14.06
N GLN A 51 8.35 -13.72 -13.58
CA GLN A 51 7.05 -13.09 -13.50
C GLN A 51 6.87 -12.42 -12.14
N VAL A 52 6.37 -11.18 -12.16
CA VAL A 52 6.08 -10.42 -10.94
C VAL A 52 4.62 -10.65 -10.58
N HIS A 53 4.36 -11.48 -9.58
CA HIS A 53 3.01 -11.78 -9.13
C HIS A 53 2.46 -10.63 -8.29
N ILE A 54 1.32 -10.08 -8.70
CA ILE A 54 0.71 -8.92 -8.03
C ILE A 54 -0.71 -9.29 -7.59
N SER A 55 -1.04 -8.92 -6.35
CA SER A 55 -2.43 -8.83 -5.88
C SER A 55 -2.98 -7.47 -6.29
N TRP A 56 -3.96 -7.44 -7.19
CA TRP A 56 -4.56 -6.19 -7.65
C TRP A 56 -5.69 -5.73 -6.73
N ASP A 57 -5.81 -4.42 -6.52
CA ASP A 57 -6.74 -3.85 -5.54
C ASP A 57 -8.21 -4.10 -5.87
N LYS A 58 -8.54 -4.15 -7.17
CA LYS A 58 -9.87 -4.49 -7.67
C LYS A 58 -10.18 -5.99 -7.69
N GLY A 59 -9.25 -6.80 -7.18
CA GLY A 59 -9.41 -8.23 -6.96
C GLY A 59 -8.67 -9.09 -7.97
N GLY A 60 -8.38 -10.33 -7.54
CA GLY A 60 -7.59 -11.29 -8.29
C GLY A 60 -6.09 -11.04 -8.19
N SER A 61 -5.33 -11.98 -8.74
CA SER A 61 -3.88 -11.92 -8.88
C SER A 61 -3.51 -12.18 -10.33
N LEU A 62 -2.68 -11.31 -10.90
CA LEU A 62 -2.11 -11.50 -12.23
C LEU A 62 -0.63 -11.18 -12.17
N ALA A 63 0.16 -12.02 -12.82
CA ALA A 63 1.59 -11.82 -13.01
C ALA A 63 1.86 -10.82 -14.13
N LEU A 64 2.85 -9.95 -13.94
CA LEU A 64 3.45 -9.18 -15.03
C LEU A 64 4.50 -10.03 -15.73
N ALA A 65 4.45 -10.04 -17.06
CA ALA A 65 5.49 -10.55 -17.91
C ALA A 65 6.61 -9.50 -18.05
N TYR A 66 7.78 -9.79 -17.50
CA TYR A 66 8.93 -8.89 -17.57
C TYR A 66 9.31 -8.54 -19.01
N LYS A 67 9.58 -7.26 -19.28
CA LYS A 67 9.87 -6.65 -20.59
C LYS A 67 8.68 -6.57 -21.57
N VAL A 68 7.52 -7.12 -21.20
CA VAL A 68 6.27 -7.00 -21.97
C VAL A 68 5.36 -5.97 -21.31
N ASP A 69 5.10 -6.16 -20.02
CA ASP A 69 4.29 -5.26 -19.20
C ASP A 69 5.16 -4.23 -18.48
N ARG A 70 4.55 -3.13 -18.01
CA ARG A 70 5.23 -2.10 -17.22
C ARG A 70 4.41 -1.72 -16.00
N CYS A 71 5.09 -1.64 -14.86
CA CYS A 71 4.56 -1.09 -13.63
C CYS A 71 5.55 -0.11 -13.03
N LYS A 72 5.02 0.79 -12.23
CA LYS A 72 5.80 1.69 -11.39
C LYS A 72 5.70 1.26 -9.95
N CYS A 73 6.82 1.10 -9.26
CA CYS A 73 6.84 1.00 -7.81
C CYS A 73 6.51 2.38 -7.21
N LEU A 74 5.36 2.47 -6.53
CA LEU A 74 4.91 3.68 -5.85
C LEU A 74 5.55 3.81 -4.47
N MET A 75 5.63 2.70 -3.73
CA MET A 75 6.17 2.70 -2.38
C MET A 75 6.65 1.31 -1.97
N ALA A 76 7.93 1.20 -1.63
CA ALA A 76 8.54 0.07 -0.96
C ALA A 76 8.38 0.17 0.57
N LYS A 77 8.62 -0.94 1.27
CA LYS A 77 8.49 -1.01 2.74
C LYS A 77 9.42 -0.01 3.44
N GLU A 78 10.61 0.18 2.89
CA GLU A 78 11.64 1.08 3.41
C GLU A 78 11.16 2.54 3.31
N GLN A 79 10.62 2.94 2.17
CA GLN A 79 10.05 4.29 1.96
C GLN A 79 8.83 4.55 2.88
N MET A 80 8.02 3.52 3.13
CA MET A 80 6.95 3.58 4.12
C MET A 80 7.54 3.83 5.52
N GLN A 81 8.55 3.06 5.92
CA GLN A 81 9.20 3.22 7.23
C GLN A 81 9.83 4.61 7.39
N GLU A 82 10.51 5.11 6.37
CA GLU A 82 11.06 6.47 6.34
C GLU A 82 9.97 7.52 6.55
N SER A 83 8.82 7.38 5.89
CA SER A 83 7.68 8.28 6.06
C SER A 83 7.11 8.25 7.48
N LEU A 84 7.06 7.06 8.12
CA LEU A 84 6.64 6.93 9.53
C LEU A 84 7.66 7.54 10.50
N MET A 85 8.96 7.45 10.19
CA MET A 85 10.01 8.09 10.97
C MET A 85 10.02 9.61 10.78
N GLU A 86 9.72 10.09 9.59
CA GLU A 86 9.64 11.52 9.27
C GLU A 86 8.54 12.19 10.09
N ILE A 87 7.31 11.67 10.06
CA ILE A 87 6.21 12.24 10.84
C ILE A 87 6.48 12.16 12.34
N LYS A 88 7.21 11.14 12.79
CA LYS A 88 7.63 11.01 14.18
C LYS A 88 8.63 12.12 14.54
N GLY A 89 8.18 13.09 15.33
CA GLY A 89 8.97 14.25 15.74
C GLY A 89 8.55 15.54 15.05
N MET A 90 7.66 15.48 14.06
CA MET A 90 7.01 16.67 13.51
C MET A 90 6.05 17.31 14.52
N SER A 91 5.79 18.60 14.30
CA SER A 91 4.75 19.34 14.99
C SER A 91 3.87 20.08 13.98
N PHE A 92 2.58 20.16 14.28
CA PHE A 92 1.56 20.76 13.40
C PHE A 92 0.77 21.81 14.17
N THR A 93 0.25 22.82 13.49
CA THR A 93 -0.56 23.88 14.11
C THR A 93 -1.85 23.34 14.73
N GLY A 94 -2.36 22.21 14.21
CA GLY A 94 -3.50 21.49 14.73
C GLY A 94 -3.60 20.07 14.17
N ILE A 95 -4.60 19.33 14.65
CA ILE A 95 -4.86 17.94 14.22
C ILE A 95 -5.18 17.88 12.72
N VAL A 96 -5.96 18.83 12.20
CA VAL A 96 -6.34 18.87 10.78
C VAL A 96 -5.10 18.93 9.88
N GLN A 97 -4.13 19.79 10.19
CA GLN A 97 -2.89 19.89 9.41
C GLN A 97 -2.05 18.61 9.47
N MET A 98 -2.05 17.91 10.61
CA MET A 98 -1.40 16.60 10.71
C MET A 98 -2.10 15.56 9.82
N MET A 99 -3.43 15.57 9.79
CA MET A 99 -4.21 14.67 8.93
C MET A 99 -3.99 14.96 7.44
N GLU A 100 -3.99 16.24 7.04
CA GLU A 100 -3.68 16.65 5.66
C GLU A 100 -2.29 16.18 5.22
N TRP A 101 -1.28 16.27 6.09
CA TRP A 101 0.06 15.74 5.79
C TRP A 101 0.04 14.23 5.53
N ILE A 102 -0.70 13.46 6.34
CA ILE A 102 -0.80 12.01 6.17
C ILE A 102 -1.52 11.68 4.86
N GLU A 103 -2.58 12.42 4.54
CA GLU A 103 -3.34 12.23 3.31
C GLU A 103 -2.47 12.52 2.08
N ASP A 104 -1.79 13.67 2.04
CA ASP A 104 -0.87 14.04 0.96
C ASP A 104 0.23 12.98 0.76
N LYS A 105 0.78 12.45 1.87
CA LYS A 105 1.84 11.45 1.83
C LYS A 105 1.39 10.10 1.25
N PHE A 106 0.15 9.68 1.52
CA PHE A 106 -0.25 8.29 1.31
C PHE A 106 -1.42 8.07 0.36
N LEU A 107 -2.22 9.10 0.04
CA LEU A 107 -3.46 8.95 -0.75
C LEU A 107 -3.20 8.37 -2.14
N SER A 108 -2.12 8.80 -2.82
CA SER A 108 -1.75 8.28 -4.15
C SER A 108 -1.30 6.81 -4.14
N VAL A 109 -0.89 6.29 -2.97
CA VAL A 109 -0.44 4.90 -2.79
C VAL A 109 -1.58 4.01 -2.27
N PHE A 110 -2.45 4.61 -1.47
CA PHE A 110 -3.56 4.00 -0.75
C PHE A 110 -4.84 4.82 -0.97
N PRO A 111 -5.53 4.65 -2.11
CA PRO A 111 -6.72 5.46 -2.44
C PRO A 111 -7.92 5.20 -1.51
N ASN A 112 -7.89 4.09 -0.76
CA ASN A 112 -8.92 3.73 0.22
C ASN A 112 -8.51 4.07 1.67
N ILE A 113 -7.56 5.00 1.84
CA ILE A 113 -7.13 5.45 3.17
C ILE A 113 -8.31 6.02 3.96
N LEU A 114 -8.45 5.62 5.22
CA LEU A 114 -9.51 6.06 6.11
C LEU A 114 -8.93 6.45 7.46
N MET A 115 -9.07 7.72 7.82
CA MET A 115 -8.67 8.25 9.13
C MET A 115 -9.85 8.21 10.09
N ARG A 116 -9.69 7.51 11.22
CA ARG A 116 -10.68 7.50 12.29
C ARG A 116 -10.55 8.78 13.13
N PRO A 117 -11.64 9.30 13.72
CA PRO A 117 -11.54 10.38 14.70
C PRO A 117 -10.53 10.03 15.80
N PRO A 118 -9.58 10.92 16.15
CA PRO A 118 -8.61 10.63 17.19
C PRO A 118 -9.28 10.35 18.54
N VAL A 119 -8.79 9.34 19.25
CA VAL A 119 -9.24 8.99 20.60
C VAL A 119 -8.01 8.87 21.50
N ASN A 120 -8.06 9.45 22.70
CA ASN A 120 -6.93 9.41 23.66
C ASN A 120 -5.58 9.85 23.07
N ASN A 121 -5.60 10.88 22.21
CA ASN A 121 -4.45 11.39 21.46
C ASN A 121 -3.78 10.36 20.52
N GLU A 122 -4.53 9.39 20.04
CA GLU A 122 -4.11 8.43 19.02
C GLU A 122 -5.00 8.59 17.79
N LEU A 123 -4.39 8.80 16.63
CA LEU A 123 -5.04 8.76 15.32
C LEU A 123 -4.78 7.40 14.68
N ILE A 124 -5.84 6.70 14.29
CA ILE A 124 -5.76 5.46 13.53
C ILE A 124 -6.07 5.74 12.06
N VAL A 125 -5.19 5.28 11.19
CA VAL A 125 -5.27 5.42 9.73
C VAL A 125 -5.30 4.03 9.12
N GLU A 126 -6.44 3.62 8.58
CA GLU A 126 -6.61 2.36 7.85
C GLU A 126 -6.17 2.58 6.40
N LEU A 127 -5.26 1.76 5.86
CA LEU A 127 -4.73 1.96 4.49
C LEU A 127 -5.61 1.34 3.40
N GLY A 128 -6.60 0.53 3.77
CA GLY A 128 -7.64 0.04 2.86
C GLY A 128 -7.22 -1.07 1.87
N ASN A 129 -5.93 -1.36 1.73
CA ASN A 129 -5.39 -2.37 0.82
C ASN A 129 -4.21 -3.12 1.45
N GLY A 130 -4.07 -4.42 1.18
CA GLY A 130 -2.93 -5.21 1.66
C GLY A 130 -1.61 -4.70 1.10
N ALA A 131 -0.59 -4.56 1.94
CA ALA A 131 0.71 -4.00 1.56
C ALA A 131 1.80 -4.38 2.56
N PHE A 132 3.06 -4.38 2.12
CA PHE A 132 4.23 -4.59 2.98
C PHE A 132 4.19 -5.88 3.82
N LYS A 133 3.57 -6.93 3.26
CA LYS A 133 3.26 -8.23 3.89
C LYS A 133 2.21 -8.21 5.01
N PHE A 134 1.45 -7.12 5.13
CA PHE A 134 0.29 -7.04 6.00
C PHE A 134 -1.00 -7.16 5.18
N ASN A 135 -1.98 -7.89 5.72
CA ASN A 135 -3.35 -7.84 5.28
C ASN A 135 -4.02 -6.60 5.90
N MET A 136 -4.47 -5.67 5.05
CA MET A 136 -5.13 -4.42 5.46
C MET A 136 -4.37 -3.65 6.56
N PRO A 137 -3.10 -3.25 6.33
CA PRO A 137 -2.32 -2.49 7.29
C PRO A 137 -3.01 -1.23 7.78
N ARG A 138 -2.67 -0.84 9.00
CA ARG A 138 -3.06 0.43 9.61
C ARG A 138 -1.86 1.11 10.25
N ILE A 139 -1.88 2.44 10.25
CA ILE A 139 -0.94 3.29 10.97
C ILE A 139 -1.62 3.76 12.25
N SER A 140 -0.87 3.76 13.35
CA SER A 140 -1.22 4.46 14.58
C SER A 140 -0.26 5.63 14.74
N VAL A 141 -0.81 6.82 14.95
CA VAL A 141 -0.08 8.07 15.17
C VAL A 141 -0.46 8.59 16.56
N GLY A 142 0.44 8.41 17.52
CA GLY A 142 0.29 8.92 18.88
C GLY A 142 0.88 10.32 18.99
N PHE A 143 0.11 11.25 19.56
CA PHE A 143 0.50 12.66 19.64
C PHE A 143 0.19 13.28 21.00
N THR A 144 0.65 14.50 21.21
CA THR A 144 0.23 15.36 22.32
C THR A 144 -0.22 16.70 21.77
N GLN A 145 -1.18 17.34 22.44
CA GLN A 145 -1.68 18.66 22.05
C GLN A 145 -1.47 19.65 23.21
N ASN A 146 -0.97 20.85 22.91
CA ASN A 146 -0.86 21.90 23.92
C ASN A 146 -2.15 22.72 24.03
N ALA A 147 -2.22 23.64 25.01
CA ALA A 147 -3.39 24.49 25.24
C ALA A 147 -3.79 25.40 24.05
N LYS A 148 -2.88 25.61 23.09
CA LYS A 148 -3.14 26.38 21.86
C LYS A 148 -3.58 25.49 20.69
N GLY A 149 -3.77 24.19 20.91
CA GLY A 149 -4.13 23.23 19.87
C GLY A 149 -2.95 22.71 19.04
N LYS A 150 -1.72 23.14 19.29
CA LYS A 150 -0.54 22.68 18.54
C LYS A 150 -0.25 21.21 18.86
N VAL A 151 -0.10 20.40 17.82
CA VAL A 151 0.12 18.96 17.88
C VAL A 151 1.61 18.63 17.78
N TYR A 152 2.07 17.65 18.56
CA TYR A 152 3.41 17.10 18.49
C TYR A 152 3.31 15.59 18.40
N VAL A 153 3.81 15.00 17.30
CA VAL A 153 3.77 13.55 17.10
C VAL A 153 4.88 12.90 17.93
N LYS A 154 4.50 11.95 18.79
CA LYS A 154 5.41 11.25 19.70
C LYS A 154 5.81 9.88 19.18
N GLU A 155 4.84 9.21 18.57
CA GLU A 155 5.01 7.86 18.06
C GLU A 155 4.22 7.69 16.77
N CYS A 156 4.75 6.84 15.91
CA CYS A 156 4.10 6.44 14.67
C CYS A 156 4.53 5.01 14.37
N SER A 157 3.57 4.13 14.12
CA SER A 157 3.87 2.73 13.81
C SER A 157 2.81 2.13 12.89
N MET A 158 3.22 1.18 12.05
CA MET A 158 2.32 0.40 11.21
C MET A 158 2.15 -1.01 11.79
N ARG A 159 0.93 -1.53 11.74
CA ARG A 159 0.58 -2.88 12.19
C ARG A 159 -0.46 -3.50 11.27
N GLU A 160 -0.63 -4.81 11.37
CA GLU A 160 -1.76 -5.51 10.76
C GLU A 160 -3.10 -4.92 11.24
N GLY A 161 -4.04 -4.73 10.31
CA GLY A 161 -5.40 -4.35 10.64
C GLY A 161 -6.22 -5.58 11.06
N LYS A 162 -7.35 -5.32 11.73
CA LYS A 162 -8.38 -6.35 11.87
C LYS A 162 -9.22 -6.32 10.60
N VAL A 163 -9.48 -7.48 10.00
CA VAL A 163 -10.50 -7.60 8.95
C VAL A 163 -11.83 -7.19 9.57
N ILE A 164 -12.30 -5.98 9.26
CA ILE A 164 -13.69 -5.63 9.51
C ILE A 164 -14.45 -6.46 8.49
N GLY A 165 -15.07 -7.55 8.95
CA GLY A 165 -15.76 -8.50 8.08
C GLY A 165 -16.67 -7.73 7.13
N ARG A 166 -16.31 -7.71 5.84
CA ARG A 166 -17.31 -7.51 4.80
C ARG A 166 -18.31 -8.62 5.03
N THR A 167 -19.48 -8.28 5.55
CA THR A 167 -20.60 -9.21 5.62
C THR A 167 -20.73 -9.77 4.22
N SER A 168 -20.46 -11.06 4.08
CA SER A 168 -20.77 -11.80 2.88
C SER A 168 -22.25 -11.54 2.60
N ARG A 169 -22.55 -10.71 1.61
CA ARG A 169 -23.85 -10.79 0.95
C ARG A 169 -23.84 -12.16 0.31
N ASN A 170 -24.45 -13.13 0.99
CA ASN A 170 -24.84 -14.39 0.41
C ASN A 170 -25.56 -14.05 -0.89
N ARG A 171 -24.91 -14.26 -2.03
CA ARG A 171 -25.65 -14.49 -3.27
C ARG A 171 -26.35 -15.80 -3.04
N GLY A 172 -27.66 -15.69 -2.82
CA GLY A 172 -28.54 -16.84 -2.71
C GLY A 172 -28.31 -17.75 -3.89
N GLU A 173 -28.15 -19.04 -3.57
CA GLU A 173 -28.49 -20.11 -4.47
C GLU A 173 -29.93 -19.86 -4.97
N SER A 174 -30.11 -19.93 -6.27
CA SER A 174 -31.41 -20.18 -6.88
C SER A 174 -31.19 -21.15 -8.01
N LEU A 175 -31.59 -22.39 -7.70
CA LEU A 175 -32.10 -23.50 -8.53
C LEU A 175 -31.45 -23.73 -9.90
#